data_AF-A0A9X8ZJA5-F1
#
_entry.id   AF-A0A9X8ZJA5-F1
#
_cell.length_a   1.000
_cell.length_b   1.000
_cell.length_c   1.000
_cell.angle_alpha   90.00
_cell.angle_beta   90.00
_cell.angle_gamma   90.00
#
_symmetry.space_group_name_H-M   'P 1'
#
loop_
_entity.id
_entity.type
_entity.pdbx_description
1 polymer ?
#
loop_
_entity_poly.entity_id
_entity_poly.type
_entity_poly.pdbx_seq_one_letter_code
_entity_poly.pdbx_strand_id
1 'polypeptide(L)'
;MHYQGIKIRGYIFTKEVFFVTREKTFTLVKSYKPFHSKFDPCPPIGRKYYRTPPNLYINFQPPNLEQFTPEEALKYGTLWKFFYDFYDNPYRERET
;
A
#
# COMPACT_ATOMS: atom_id res chain seq x y z
N MET A 1 -29.97 36.99 10.46
CA MET A 1 -31.12 36.34 9.80
C MET A 1 -31.34 34.99 10.46
N HIS A 2 -32.55 34.81 10.98
CA HIS A 2 -32.95 33.71 11.84
C HIS A 2 -33.34 32.53 10.94
N TYR A 3 -32.49 31.51 10.82
CA TYR A 3 -32.85 30.30 10.09
C TYR A 3 -33.66 29.39 11.02
N GLN A 4 -34.97 29.37 10.78
CA GLN A 4 -35.91 28.44 11.39
C GLN A 4 -35.57 27.01 10.94
N GLY A 5 -35.13 26.16 11.87
CA GLY A 5 -34.90 24.75 11.61
C GLY A 5 -36.22 24.01 11.41
N ILE A 6 -36.37 23.31 10.28
CA ILE A 6 -37.52 22.45 10.01
C ILE A 6 -37.37 21.17 10.85
N LYS A 7 -38.21 21.02 11.89
CA LYS A 7 -38.30 19.82 12.71
C LYS A 7 -39.37 18.90 12.12
N ILE A 8 -38.97 17.97 11.26
CA ILE A 8 -39.80 16.83 10.86
C ILE A 8 -39.40 15.59 11.67
N ARG A 9 -40.41 14.93 12.23
CA ARG A 9 -40.35 13.85 13.22
C ARG A 9 -39.25 12.81 12.98
N GLY A 10 -38.39 12.64 13.98
CA GLY A 10 -37.81 11.33 14.33
C GLY A 10 -36.45 10.97 13.75
N TYR A 11 -35.91 11.70 12.77
CA TYR A 11 -34.55 11.46 12.28
C TYR A 11 -33.60 12.56 12.74
N ILE A 12 -32.81 12.27 13.77
CA ILE A 12 -31.59 13.02 14.03
C ILE A 12 -30.58 12.51 13.01
N PHE A 13 -30.27 13.31 11.98
CA PHE A 13 -29.13 13.05 11.10
C PHE A 13 -27.85 13.38 11.90
N THR A 14 -27.49 12.52 12.86
CA THR A 14 -26.16 12.56 13.45
C THR A 14 -25.17 12.18 12.37
N LYS A 15 -24.05 12.90 12.33
CA LYS A 15 -22.96 12.73 11.37
C LYS A 15 -22.18 11.42 11.58
N GLU A 16 -22.83 10.33 11.93
CA GLU A 16 -22.21 9.04 12.26
C GLU A 16 -22.69 7.92 11.31
N VAL A 17 -22.84 8.24 10.04
CA VAL A 17 -22.64 7.24 8.98
C VAL A 17 -21.38 7.63 8.22
N PHE A 18 -20.29 7.80 8.97
CA PHE A 18 -18.96 7.64 8.42
C PHE A 18 -18.85 6.17 8.01
N PHE A 19 -19.21 5.87 6.76
CA PHE A 19 -18.54 4.78 6.08
C PHE A 19 -17.05 5.09 6.18
N VAL A 20 -16.36 4.42 7.11
CA VAL A 20 -14.91 4.44 7.19
C VAL A 20 -14.41 3.72 5.94
N THR A 21 -14.38 4.42 4.80
CA THR A 21 -13.52 4.03 3.70
C THR A 21 -12.12 4.19 4.23
N ARG A 22 -11.57 3.08 4.73
CA ARG A 22 -10.19 2.99 5.19
C ARG A 22 -9.30 3.51 4.06
N GLU A 23 -8.80 4.74 4.17
CA GLU A 23 -7.86 5.29 3.20
C GLU A 23 -6.65 4.38 3.18
N LYS A 24 -6.49 3.63 2.08
CA LYS A 24 -5.32 2.79 1.88
C LYS A 24 -4.17 3.71 1.53
N THR A 25 -3.31 3.98 2.51
CA THR A 25 -2.03 4.65 2.26
C THR A 25 -1.25 3.88 1.20
N PHE A 26 -0.63 4.60 0.27
CA PHE A 26 0.22 3.99 -0.75
C PHE A 26 1.34 3.18 -0.09
N THR A 27 1.52 1.94 -0.54
CA THR A 27 2.60 1.06 -0.10
C THR A 27 3.09 0.22 -1.27
N LEU A 28 4.42 0.09 -1.35
CA LEU A 28 5.11 -0.79 -2.30
C LEU A 28 4.98 -2.27 -1.89
N VAL A 29 4.79 -2.55 -0.60
CA VAL A 29 4.59 -3.91 -0.09
C VAL A 29 3.10 -4.22 -0.08
N LYS A 30 2.69 -5.19 -0.88
CA LYS A 30 1.32 -5.68 -0.95
C LYS A 30 1.23 -7.09 -0.38
N SER A 31 0.02 -7.49 -0.01
CA SER A 31 -0.24 -8.84 0.47
C SER A 31 -1.53 -9.41 -0.10
N TYR A 32 -1.55 -10.72 -0.27
CA TYR A 32 -2.74 -11.47 -0.64
C TYR A 32 -2.78 -12.79 0.13
N LYS A 33 -3.98 -13.33 0.28
CA LYS A 33 -4.18 -14.67 0.83
C LYS A 33 -4.43 -15.61 -0.36
N PRO A 34 -3.49 -16.51 -0.70
CA PRO A 34 -3.75 -17.52 -1.72
C PRO A 34 -4.95 -18.37 -1.30
N PHE A 35 -5.75 -18.77 -2.28
CA PHE A 35 -6.78 -19.79 -2.06
C PHE A 35 -6.10 -21.10 -1.64
N HIS A 36 -6.71 -21.81 -0.69
CA HIS A 36 -6.26 -23.11 -0.22
C HIS A 36 -7.43 -24.08 -0.34
N SER A 37 -7.25 -25.13 -1.14
CA SER A 37 -8.25 -26.15 -1.39
C SER A 37 -8.22 -27.21 -0.29
N LYS A 38 -9.35 -27.90 -0.08
CA LYS A 38 -9.42 -29.07 0.81
C LYS A 38 -8.49 -30.21 0.37
N PHE A 39 -8.13 -30.25 -0.92
CA PHE A 39 -7.27 -31.29 -1.50
C PHE A 39 -5.83 -30.84 -1.73
N ASP A 40 -5.44 -29.65 -1.27
CA ASP A 40 -4.04 -29.21 -1.41
C ASP A 40 -3.13 -30.03 -0.49
N PRO A 41 -2.05 -30.64 -1.01
CA PRO A 41 -1.17 -31.50 -0.22
C PRO A 41 -0.28 -30.75 0.78
N CYS A 42 -0.27 -29.41 0.71
CA CYS A 42 0.57 -28.54 1.54
C CYS A 42 -0.26 -27.79 2.59
N PRO A 43 0.27 -27.57 3.81
CA PRO A 43 -0.34 -26.68 4.78
C PRO A 43 -0.55 -25.25 4.23
N PRO A 44 -1.59 -24.53 4.68
CA PRO A 44 -1.87 -23.19 4.20
C PRO A 44 -0.75 -22.20 4.56
N ILE A 45 -0.14 -21.57 3.55
CA ILE A 45 1.02 -20.65 3.67
C ILE A 45 0.66 -19.27 4.31
N GLY A 46 -0.60 -19.05 4.68
CA GLY A 46 -1.07 -17.81 5.29
C GLY A 46 -1.08 -16.65 4.29
N ARG A 47 -0.66 -15.44 4.71
CA ARG A 47 -0.51 -14.29 3.80
C ARG A 47 0.81 -14.37 3.04
N LYS A 48 0.72 -14.16 1.73
CA LYS A 48 1.88 -13.96 0.85
C LYS A 48 2.08 -12.47 0.63
N TYR A 49 3.33 -12.03 0.69
CA TYR A 49 3.75 -10.65 0.47
C TYR A 49 4.48 -10.55 -0.86
N TYR A 50 4.27 -9.46 -1.58
CA TYR A 50 4.97 -9.16 -2.81
C TYR A 50 5.20 -7.65 -2.92
N ARG A 51 6.27 -7.26 -3.61
CA ARG A 51 6.58 -5.85 -3.83
C ARG A 51 6.12 -5.41 -5.21
N THR A 52 5.55 -4.22 -5.28
CA THR A 52 5.27 -3.49 -6.50
C THR A 52 6.22 -2.30 -6.55
N PRO A 53 7.32 -2.40 -7.30
CA PRO A 53 8.35 -1.36 -7.30
C PRO A 53 7.82 -0.04 -7.89
N PRO A 54 8.40 1.11 -7.52
CA PRO A 54 7.89 2.44 -7.89
C PRO A 54 7.79 2.65 -9.40
N ASN A 55 8.62 1.98 -10.20
CA ASN A 55 8.61 2.06 -11.66
C ASN A 55 7.29 1.60 -12.29
N LEU A 56 6.48 0.78 -11.61
CA LEU A 56 5.17 0.35 -12.10
C LEU A 56 4.08 1.43 -11.96
N TYR A 57 4.35 2.48 -11.18
CA TYR A 57 3.39 3.55 -10.87
C TYR A 57 3.69 4.86 -11.60
N ILE A 58 4.78 4.91 -12.37
CA ILE A 58 5.10 6.05 -13.21
C ILE A 58 4.79 5.72 -14.66
N ASN A 59 4.23 6.67 -15.40
CA ASN A 59 3.94 6.46 -16.82
C ASN A 59 5.19 6.62 -17.67
N PHE A 60 5.99 7.65 -17.37
CA PHE A 60 7.25 7.95 -18.06
C PHE A 60 8.28 8.38 -17.04
N GLN A 61 9.56 8.27 -17.41
CA GLN A 61 10.67 8.73 -16.59
C GLN A 61 10.88 10.23 -16.83
N PRO A 62 10.60 11.11 -15.84
CA PRO A 62 10.79 12.55 -16.03
C PRO A 62 12.26 12.90 -16.31
N PRO A 63 12.51 13.93 -17.13
CA PRO A 63 13.86 14.42 -17.37
C PRO A 63 14.44 14.99 -16.07
N ASN A 64 15.76 14.93 -15.93
CA ASN A 64 16.50 15.48 -14.78
C ASN A 64 16.08 14.90 -13.42
N LEU A 65 15.69 13.63 -13.37
CA LEU A 65 15.55 12.92 -12.09
C LEU A 65 16.86 12.96 -11.31
N GLU A 66 16.72 13.07 -9.99
CA GLU A 66 17.85 12.99 -9.08
C GLU A 66 18.50 11.61 -9.19
N GLN A 67 19.81 11.63 -9.44
CA GLN A 67 20.62 10.44 -9.61
C GLN A 67 21.58 10.29 -8.43
N PHE A 68 21.89 9.05 -8.11
CA PHE A 68 23.02 8.73 -7.25
C PHE A 68 24.34 9.01 -7.97
N THR A 69 25.41 9.19 -7.20
CA THR A 69 26.76 9.10 -7.77
C THR A 69 27.01 7.68 -8.31
N PRO A 70 27.93 7.48 -9.26
CA PRO A 70 28.20 6.15 -9.79
C PRO A 70 28.55 5.09 -8.73
N GLU A 71 29.29 5.48 -7.68
CA GLU A 71 29.64 4.58 -6.57
C GLU A 71 28.41 4.15 -5.76
N GLU A 72 27.53 5.10 -5.43
CA GLU A 72 26.29 4.84 -4.71
C GLU A 72 25.31 4.00 -5.54
N ALA A 73 25.20 4.28 -6.83
CA ALA A 73 24.32 3.55 -7.74
C ALA A 73 24.66 2.05 -7.79
N LEU A 74 25.96 1.71 -7.76
CA LEU A 74 26.42 0.31 -7.68
C LEU A 74 26.05 -0.36 -6.36
N LYS A 75 26.05 0.37 -5.25
CA LYS A 75 25.64 -0.14 -3.93
C LYS A 75 24.13 -0.34 -3.84
N TYR A 76 23.35 0.59 -4.40
CA TYR A 76 21.90 0.57 -4.35
C TYR A 76 21.24 -0.28 -5.44
N GLY A 77 21.96 -0.59 -6.52
CA GLY A 77 21.43 -1.34 -7.66
C GLY A 77 20.49 -0.53 -8.56
N THR A 78 20.48 0.80 -8.42
CA THR A 78 19.70 1.72 -9.24
C THR A 78 20.42 3.05 -9.40
N LEU A 79 20.33 3.67 -10.57
CA LEU A 79 20.88 5.00 -10.82
C LEU A 79 20.00 6.12 -10.22
N TRP A 80 18.69 5.92 -10.18
CA TRP A 80 17.74 6.96 -9.77
C TRP A 80 17.28 6.76 -8.33
N LYS A 81 17.37 7.83 -7.54
CA LYS A 81 16.97 7.81 -6.11
C LYS A 81 15.51 7.46 -5.92
N PHE A 82 14.66 7.94 -6.83
CA PHE A 82 13.22 7.68 -6.81
C PHE A 82 12.86 6.19 -6.94
N PHE A 83 13.70 5.36 -7.58
CA PHE A 83 13.45 3.92 -7.74
C PHE A 83 14.11 3.07 -6.65
N TYR A 84 14.83 3.69 -5.72
CA TYR A 84 15.42 2.94 -4.63
C TYR A 84 14.32 2.42 -3.70
N ASP A 85 14.27 1.09 -3.53
CA ASP A 85 13.36 0.42 -2.61
C ASP A 85 14.15 -0.49 -1.67
N PHE A 86 14.16 -0.15 -0.38
CA PHE A 86 14.84 -0.93 0.63
C PHE A 86 14.12 -2.27 0.86
N TYR A 87 14.86 -3.37 0.68
CA TYR A 87 14.34 -4.71 0.89
C TYR A 87 14.35 -5.08 2.37
N ASP A 88 13.18 -4.95 2.99
CA ASP A 88 12.86 -5.56 4.27
C ASP A 88 12.09 -6.88 4.06
N ASN A 89 12.51 -7.95 4.74
CA ASN A 89 11.95 -9.29 4.63
C ASN A 89 10.63 -9.37 5.41
N PRO A 90 9.45 -9.44 4.74
CA PRO A 90 8.17 -9.47 5.42
C PRO A 90 7.85 -10.84 6.07
N TYR A 91 8.77 -11.80 5.97
CA TYR A 91 8.68 -13.12 6.57
C TYR A 91 9.55 -13.28 7.81
N ARG A 92 10.33 -12.25 8.19
CA ARG A 92 11.30 -12.32 9.28
C ARG A 92 10.69 -12.79 10.61
N GLU A 93 9.46 -12.38 10.90
CA GLU A 93 8.71 -12.79 12.09
C GLU A 93 8.33 -14.29 12.11
N ARG A 94 8.37 -14.99 10.97
CA ARG A 94 8.07 -16.44 10.89
C ARG A 94 9.30 -17.32 11.11
N GLU A 95 10.48 -16.71 11.14
CA GLU A 95 11.76 -17.42 11.31
C GLU A 95 12.11 -17.62 12.80
N THR A 96 11.33 -17.02 13.70
CA THR A 96 11.53 -17.06 15.17
C THR A 96 10.57 -18.04 15.82
#